data_AF-A0A9D1TGG9-F1
#
_entry.id   AF-A0A9D1TGG9-F1
#
_cell.length_a   1.000
_cell.length_b   1.000
_cell.length_c   1.000
_cell.angle_alpha   90.00
_cell.angle_beta   90.00
_cell.angle_gamma   90.00
#
_symmetry.space_group_name_H-M   'P 1'
#
loop_
_entity.id
_entity.type
_entity.pdbx_description
1 polymer ?
#
loop_
_entity_poly.entity_id
_entity_poly.type
_entity_poly.pdbx_seq_one_letter_code
_entity_poly.pdbx_strand_id
1 'polypeptide(L)'
;MRYGFFDDASMEYVIERPDTPLPWINYLGTNGFFRLISNTCGGYCFYKDAKLLRITRYRYNNVPYDNNGHYFYIKEGDSVWNPGWQPVKAPLDFYECRHGLGYSRFTGEKDGLQAQVLCFVPKEDPCQIQKVTLTNRSGYKKDFQLFSYVEWCLWNADDDSRNFQRNLSTGEVEIEGSAIYHKTEYRERRNHYAFYSVNAPVAHFDTSRDAFLGVYQGPDAPKAVLAGELTDSVASGWYPIAAHQLDLSLEPGESKTFIFVLGYAENPQEEKWEAPNVINKTKARKLL
;
A
#
# COMPACT_ATOMS: atom_id res chain seq x y z
N MET A 1 -6.40 18.25 25.94
CA MET A 1 -5.53 17.10 25.57
C MET A 1 -4.94 17.38 24.19
N ARG A 2 -3.65 17.11 23.96
CA ARG A 2 -2.99 17.29 22.64
C ARG A 2 -2.58 15.92 22.10
N TYR A 3 -2.63 15.74 20.78
CA TYR A 3 -2.22 14.52 20.07
C TYR A 3 -0.94 14.73 19.24
N GLY A 4 -0.40 15.95 19.26
CA GLY A 4 0.68 16.39 18.40
C GLY A 4 1.01 17.87 18.57
N PHE A 5 1.96 18.36 17.77
CA PHE A 5 2.46 19.73 17.77
C PHE A 5 2.99 20.14 16.39
N PHE A 6 3.17 21.45 16.17
CA PHE A 6 3.83 21.98 14.98
C PHE A 6 5.35 21.97 15.17
N ASP A 7 6.07 21.42 14.20
CA ASP A 7 7.50 21.56 14.04
C ASP A 7 7.74 22.57 12.92
N ASP A 8 7.80 23.85 13.30
CA ASP A 8 7.89 24.98 12.36
C ASP A 8 9.19 24.95 11.54
N ALA A 9 10.28 24.43 12.12
CA ALA A 9 11.57 24.31 11.44
C ALA A 9 11.50 23.31 10.27
N SER A 10 10.77 22.22 10.47
CA SER A 10 10.55 21.18 9.45
C SER A 10 9.34 21.45 8.55
N MET A 11 8.51 22.45 8.90
CA MET A 11 7.19 22.71 8.31
C MET A 11 6.28 21.47 8.34
N GLU A 12 6.27 20.80 9.50
CA GLU A 12 5.50 19.57 9.72
C GLU A 12 4.51 19.73 10.87
N TYR A 13 3.41 18.99 10.80
CA TYR A 13 2.62 18.68 11.99
C TYR A 13 2.99 17.26 12.46
N VAL A 14 3.48 17.17 13.70
CA VAL A 14 3.92 15.92 14.34
C VAL A 14 2.77 15.36 15.16
N ILE A 15 2.42 14.10 14.93
CA ILE A 15 1.36 13.35 15.62
C ILE A 15 2.04 12.25 16.42
N GLU A 16 1.97 12.32 17.75
CA GLU A 16 2.70 11.43 18.68
C GLU A 16 1.85 10.23 19.13
N ARG A 17 0.57 10.22 18.76
CA ARG A 17 -0.37 9.17 19.14
C ARG A 17 -1.25 8.75 17.96
N PRO A 18 -1.45 7.44 17.72
CA PRO A 18 -2.18 6.98 16.56
C PRO A 18 -3.71 7.08 16.74
N ASP A 19 -4.19 7.17 17.98
CA ASP A 19 -5.59 7.20 18.38
C ASP A 19 -6.18 8.61 18.42
N THR A 20 -5.93 9.40 17.38
CA THR A 20 -6.48 10.76 17.23
C THR A 20 -8.02 10.74 17.26
N PRO A 21 -8.69 11.86 17.65
CA PRO A 21 -10.16 11.90 17.78
C PRO A 21 -10.91 11.54 16.49
N LEU A 22 -10.28 11.83 15.36
CA LEU A 22 -10.63 11.38 14.01
C LEU A 22 -9.33 11.13 13.23
N PRO A 23 -9.36 10.34 12.14
CA PRO A 23 -8.22 10.22 11.24
C PRO A 23 -7.80 11.61 10.72
N TRP A 24 -6.55 11.99 10.97
CA TRP A 24 -5.98 13.24 10.47
C TRP A 24 -5.23 12.92 9.19
N ILE A 25 -5.53 13.66 8.12
CA ILE A 25 -5.00 13.36 6.78
C ILE A 25 -4.04 14.42 6.28
N ASN A 26 -3.21 14.00 5.33
CA ASN A 26 -2.42 14.84 4.44
C ASN A 26 -2.75 14.51 2.98
N TYR A 27 -2.36 15.40 2.08
CA TYR A 27 -2.45 15.25 0.63
C TYR A 27 -1.05 15.17 0.03
N LEU A 28 -0.82 14.13 -0.78
CA LEU A 28 0.41 13.96 -1.53
C LEU A 28 0.13 14.21 -3.02
N GLY A 29 1.08 14.84 -3.69
CA GLY A 29 1.01 15.11 -5.13
C GLY A 29 0.48 16.50 -5.46
N THR A 30 1.09 17.11 -6.48
CA THR A 30 0.74 18.45 -6.95
C THR A 30 0.33 18.46 -8.43
N ASN A 31 0.48 17.32 -9.13
CA ASN A 31 0.20 17.24 -10.56
C ASN A 31 -0.20 15.82 -10.97
N GLY A 32 -1.42 15.66 -11.49
CA GLY A 32 -1.89 14.40 -12.04
C GLY A 32 -2.19 13.34 -10.98
N PHE A 33 -1.18 12.77 -10.31
CA PHE A 33 -1.35 11.74 -9.30
C PHE A 33 -1.53 12.36 -7.90
N PHE A 34 -2.53 11.89 -7.17
CA PHE A 34 -2.83 12.38 -5.83
C PHE A 34 -3.06 11.22 -4.87
N ARG A 35 -2.68 11.41 -3.60
CA ARG A 35 -2.99 10.49 -2.52
C ARG A 35 -3.54 11.23 -1.30
N LEU A 36 -4.65 10.75 -0.77
CA LEU A 36 -5.08 11.05 0.59
C LEU A 36 -4.44 10.02 1.52
N ILE A 37 -3.76 10.49 2.56
CA ILE A 37 -3.07 9.62 3.53
C ILE A 37 -3.40 10.05 4.94
N SER A 38 -3.85 9.13 5.79
CA SER A 38 -4.07 9.41 7.20
C SER A 38 -2.83 9.18 8.06
N ASN A 39 -2.91 9.59 9.33
CA ASN A 39 -1.92 9.30 10.36
C ASN A 39 -1.76 7.79 10.66
N THR A 40 -2.63 6.92 10.14
CA THR A 40 -2.51 5.46 10.26
C THR A 40 -2.33 4.75 8.92
N CYS A 41 -1.79 5.45 7.91
CA CYS A 41 -1.58 4.96 6.54
C CYS A 41 -2.86 4.63 5.74
N GLY A 42 -4.03 4.98 6.25
CA GLY A 42 -5.31 4.87 5.56
C GLY A 42 -5.45 5.85 4.39
N GLY A 43 -6.52 5.68 3.61
CA GLY A 43 -6.84 6.51 2.45
C GLY A 43 -6.61 5.81 1.10
N TYR A 44 -6.52 6.60 0.03
CA TYR A 44 -6.39 6.10 -1.33
C TYR A 44 -5.67 7.06 -2.27
N CYS A 45 -5.29 6.56 -3.44
CA CYS A 45 -4.76 7.35 -4.54
C CYS A 45 -5.62 7.30 -5.81
N PHE A 46 -5.46 8.30 -6.66
CA PHE A 46 -6.13 8.45 -7.95
C PHE A 46 -5.29 9.30 -8.90
N TYR A 47 -5.57 9.19 -10.19
CA TYR A 47 -4.95 10.02 -11.22
C TYR A 47 -5.98 10.98 -11.84
N LYS A 48 -5.81 12.28 -11.64
CA LYS A 48 -6.64 13.41 -12.08
C LYS A 48 -8.07 13.43 -11.52
N ASP A 49 -8.81 12.34 -11.65
CA ASP A 49 -10.22 12.24 -11.29
C ASP A 49 -10.44 11.18 -10.22
N ALA A 50 -10.81 11.62 -9.01
CA ALA A 50 -11.04 10.76 -7.85
C ALA A 50 -12.26 9.85 -7.99
N LYS A 51 -13.14 10.08 -8.97
CA LYS A 51 -14.27 9.21 -9.31
C LYS A 51 -13.89 8.25 -10.43
N LEU A 52 -13.34 8.72 -11.55
CA LEU A 52 -13.21 7.94 -12.79
C LEU A 52 -11.88 7.18 -12.93
N LEU A 53 -10.84 7.64 -12.24
CA LEU A 53 -9.47 7.14 -12.32
C LEU A 53 -8.91 6.89 -10.91
N ARG A 54 -9.75 6.34 -10.02
CA ARG A 54 -9.34 5.92 -8.68
C ARG A 54 -8.54 4.62 -8.75
N ILE A 55 -7.37 4.62 -8.12
CA ILE A 55 -6.43 3.50 -8.21
C ILE A 55 -6.64 2.52 -7.06
N THR A 56 -6.70 3.00 -5.81
CA THR A 56 -6.93 2.14 -4.64
C THR A 56 -8.29 2.39 -3.99
N ARG A 57 -8.89 1.34 -3.45
CA ARG A 57 -10.22 1.39 -2.80
C ARG A 57 -10.11 2.00 -1.42
N TYR A 58 -11.14 2.76 -1.03
CA TYR A 58 -11.30 3.27 0.33
C TYR A 58 -12.77 3.26 0.73
N ARG A 59 -13.04 2.89 1.99
CA ARG A 59 -14.39 2.79 2.55
C ARG A 59 -14.63 3.98 3.49
N TYR A 60 -15.44 4.94 3.05
CA TYR A 60 -15.94 6.00 3.93
C TYR A 60 -16.93 5.41 4.95
N ASN A 61 -16.97 5.99 6.15
CA ASN A 61 -17.83 5.54 7.25
C ASN A 61 -17.67 4.03 7.58
N ASN A 62 -16.45 3.51 7.42
CA ASN A 62 -16.14 2.14 7.79
C ASN A 62 -16.17 1.95 9.32
N VAL A 63 -16.32 0.71 9.77
CA VAL A 63 -16.25 0.35 11.20
C VAL A 63 -15.16 -0.71 11.40
N PRO A 64 -14.04 -0.38 12.06
CA PRO A 64 -13.65 0.95 12.54
C PRO A 64 -13.32 1.93 11.40
N TYR A 65 -13.26 3.22 11.71
CA TYR A 65 -12.82 4.24 10.76
C TYR A 65 -11.43 3.93 10.22
N ASP A 66 -11.18 4.34 8.96
CA ASP A 66 -9.84 4.37 8.35
C ASP A 66 -9.14 3.01 8.19
N ASN A 67 -9.91 1.92 8.25
CA ASN A 67 -9.39 0.55 8.16
C ASN A 67 -9.16 0.08 6.70
N ASN A 68 -8.78 1.00 5.81
CA ASN A 68 -8.46 0.75 4.41
C ASN A 68 -7.33 1.70 3.99
N GLY A 69 -6.16 1.16 3.67
CA GLY A 69 -4.97 1.96 3.40
C GLY A 69 -3.90 1.24 2.58
N HIS A 70 -2.69 1.81 2.61
CA HIS A 70 -1.48 1.19 2.08
C HIS A 70 -0.67 0.69 3.25
N TYR A 71 -0.74 -0.62 3.51
CA TYR A 71 -0.24 -1.19 4.77
C TYR A 71 1.05 -1.96 4.57
N PHE A 72 1.88 -1.90 5.61
CA PHE A 72 3.03 -2.75 5.79
C PHE A 72 2.81 -3.54 7.07
N TYR A 73 2.64 -4.85 6.97
CA TYR A 73 2.58 -5.76 8.12
C TYR A 73 3.98 -6.30 8.37
N ILE A 74 4.39 -6.33 9.62
CA ILE A 74 5.64 -6.92 10.06
C ILE A 74 5.29 -8.09 10.96
N LYS A 75 5.80 -9.27 10.63
CA LYS A 75 5.64 -10.48 11.44
C LYS A 75 6.97 -10.94 11.99
N GLU A 76 7.08 -11.00 13.31
CA GLU A 76 8.23 -11.56 14.03
C GLU A 76 7.72 -12.62 15.00
N GLY A 77 7.94 -13.90 14.68
CA GLY A 77 7.31 -15.01 15.39
C GLY A 77 5.77 -14.91 15.35
N ASP A 78 5.12 -14.89 16.52
CA ASP A 78 3.67 -14.75 16.63
C ASP A 78 3.19 -13.28 16.65
N SER A 79 4.13 -12.33 16.71
CA SER A 79 3.83 -10.90 16.75
C SER A 79 3.57 -10.37 15.34
N VAL A 80 2.41 -9.74 15.12
CA VAL A 80 2.08 -9.02 13.88
C VAL A 80 1.74 -7.59 14.23
N TRP A 81 2.31 -6.63 13.50
CA TRP A 81 2.07 -5.20 13.74
C TRP A 81 2.27 -4.38 12.47
N ASN A 82 1.85 -3.11 12.54
CA ASN A 82 2.01 -2.15 11.45
C ASN A 82 2.74 -0.90 11.96
N PRO A 83 3.62 -0.27 11.15
CA PRO A 83 4.31 0.96 11.55
C PRO A 83 3.33 2.11 11.86
N GLY A 84 2.20 2.16 11.15
CA GLY A 84 1.13 3.14 11.35
C GLY A 84 0.07 2.73 12.40
N TRP A 85 0.35 1.75 13.25
CA TRP A 85 -0.56 1.13 14.23
C TRP A 85 -1.76 0.37 13.61
N GLN A 86 -2.59 1.01 12.80
CA GLN A 86 -3.64 0.32 12.04
C GLN A 86 -3.04 -0.45 10.84
N PRO A 87 -3.70 -1.53 10.39
CA PRO A 87 -5.00 -2.06 10.86
C PRO A 87 -4.92 -3.00 12.07
N VAL A 88 -3.77 -3.61 12.37
CA VAL A 88 -3.66 -4.66 13.42
C VAL A 88 -3.86 -4.09 14.84
N LYS A 89 -3.48 -2.83 15.05
CA LYS A 89 -3.57 -2.13 16.35
C LYS A 89 -2.78 -2.79 17.48
N ALA A 90 -1.74 -3.54 17.13
CA ALA A 90 -0.78 -4.05 18.11
C ALA A 90 -0.17 -2.87 18.91
N PRO A 91 0.02 -3.01 20.23
CA PRO A 91 0.74 -2.02 21.01
C PRO A 91 2.15 -1.82 20.46
N LEU A 92 2.53 -0.57 20.24
CA LEU A 92 3.85 -0.16 19.77
C LEU A 92 4.63 0.45 20.94
N ASP A 93 5.94 0.19 20.97
CA ASP A 93 6.87 0.82 21.92
C ASP A 93 7.08 2.31 21.59
N PHE A 94 6.99 2.64 20.30
CA PHE A 94 7.05 4.00 19.79
C PHE A 94 6.14 4.15 18.57
N TYR A 95 5.48 5.31 18.47
CA TYR A 95 4.75 5.74 17.29
C TYR A 95 4.96 7.24 17.06
N GLU A 96 5.17 7.64 15.81
CA GLU A 96 5.13 9.02 15.36
C GLU A 96 4.65 9.08 13.91
N CYS A 97 3.75 10.00 13.58
CA CYS A 97 3.43 10.38 12.21
C CYS A 97 3.74 11.86 12.00
N ARG A 98 4.48 12.19 10.95
CA ARG A 98 4.77 13.57 10.54
C ARG A 98 4.09 13.84 9.21
N HIS A 99 3.21 14.83 9.18
CA HIS A 99 2.63 15.35 7.95
C HIS A 99 3.38 16.61 7.53
N GLY A 100 4.13 16.52 6.43
CA GLY A 100 4.84 17.64 5.82
C GLY A 100 4.20 18.09 4.51
N LEU A 101 4.86 19.00 3.80
CA LEU A 101 4.39 19.53 2.53
C LEU A 101 4.55 18.49 1.39
N GLY A 102 3.48 17.78 1.06
CA GLY A 102 3.46 16.79 -0.03
C GLY A 102 4.11 15.44 0.30
N TYR A 103 4.47 15.21 1.55
CA TYR A 103 4.95 13.93 2.06
C TYR A 103 4.40 13.63 3.46
N SER A 104 4.44 12.37 3.86
CA SER A 104 4.20 11.96 5.25
C SER A 104 5.17 10.87 5.67
N ARG A 105 5.61 10.90 6.92
CA ARG A 105 6.53 9.92 7.51
C ARG A 105 5.89 9.26 8.71
N PHE A 106 5.97 7.94 8.78
CA PHE A 106 5.55 7.14 9.92
C PHE A 106 6.77 6.48 10.52
N THR A 107 6.86 6.47 11.85
CA THR A 107 7.84 5.69 12.59
C THR A 107 7.06 4.85 13.59
N GLY A 108 7.14 3.53 13.47
CA GLY A 108 6.63 2.59 14.46
C GLY A 108 7.76 1.72 14.97
N GLU A 109 7.76 1.37 16.25
CA GLU A 109 8.72 0.45 16.85
C GLU A 109 7.99 -0.57 17.71
N LYS A 110 8.41 -1.83 17.59
CA LYS A 110 7.92 -2.90 18.43
C LYS A 110 8.99 -3.95 18.67
N ASP A 111 9.16 -4.34 19.93
CA ASP A 111 10.06 -5.41 20.39
C ASP A 111 11.52 -5.19 19.91
N GLY A 112 11.95 -3.94 19.80
CA GLY A 112 13.28 -3.54 19.32
C GLY A 112 13.46 -3.58 17.79
N LEU A 113 12.39 -3.72 17.01
CA LEU A 113 12.39 -3.57 15.55
C LEU A 113 11.68 -2.28 15.17
N GLN A 114 12.41 -1.34 14.56
CA GLN A 114 11.86 -0.07 14.10
C GLN A 114 11.56 -0.11 12.61
N ALA A 115 10.42 0.45 12.21
CA ALA A 115 10.02 0.65 10.83
C ALA A 115 9.70 2.13 10.58
N GLN A 116 10.41 2.72 9.61
CA GLN A 116 10.16 4.07 9.11
C GLN A 116 9.59 4.01 7.70
N VAL A 117 8.44 4.63 7.46
CA VAL A 117 7.77 4.67 6.16
C VAL A 117 7.64 6.12 5.72
N LEU A 118 8.38 6.52 4.68
CA LEU A 118 8.23 7.82 4.03
C LEU A 118 7.40 7.67 2.76
N CYS A 119 6.28 8.37 2.68
CA CYS A 119 5.39 8.39 1.51
C CYS A 119 5.37 9.78 0.87
N PHE A 120 5.56 9.85 -0.45
CA PHE A 120 5.40 11.09 -1.22
C PHE A 120 5.06 10.77 -2.68
N VAL A 121 4.63 11.78 -3.43
CA VAL A 121 4.39 11.70 -4.88
C VAL A 121 5.39 12.63 -5.56
N PRO A 122 6.30 12.12 -6.41
CA PRO A 122 7.22 12.96 -7.16
C PRO A 122 6.46 13.93 -8.07
N LYS A 123 7.08 15.07 -8.38
CA LYS A 123 6.40 16.16 -9.10
C LYS A 123 6.00 15.79 -10.54
N GLU A 124 6.85 15.02 -11.22
CA GLU A 124 6.71 14.75 -12.66
C GLU A 124 6.24 13.33 -12.97
N ASP A 125 6.26 12.43 -11.99
CA ASP A 125 5.96 11.00 -12.19
C ASP A 125 4.59 10.65 -11.61
N PRO A 126 3.71 9.95 -12.38
CA PRO A 126 2.37 9.57 -11.94
C PRO A 126 2.41 8.35 -11.00
N CYS A 127 3.19 8.44 -9.94
CA CYS A 127 3.35 7.39 -8.95
C CYS A 127 3.50 7.95 -7.53
N GLN A 128 3.21 7.09 -6.58
CA GLN A 128 3.58 7.28 -5.19
C GLN A 128 4.81 6.44 -4.89
N ILE A 129 5.77 7.04 -4.21
CA ILE A 129 6.94 6.38 -3.63
C ILE A 129 6.68 6.12 -2.15
N GLN A 130 6.99 4.91 -1.70
CA GLN A 130 6.99 4.51 -0.30
C GLN A 130 8.38 3.95 0.04
N LYS A 131 9.19 4.73 0.76
CA LYS A 131 10.49 4.31 1.26
C LYS A 131 10.31 3.71 2.64
N VAL A 132 10.57 2.41 2.77
CA VAL A 132 10.46 1.65 4.02
C VAL A 132 11.86 1.31 4.52
N THR A 133 12.24 1.85 5.68
CA THR A 133 13.50 1.53 6.35
C THR A 133 13.19 0.71 7.60
N LEU A 134 13.74 -0.49 7.68
CA LEU A 134 13.64 -1.39 8.83
C LEU A 134 14.98 -1.39 9.56
N THR A 135 14.98 -1.24 10.88
CA THR A 135 16.20 -1.19 11.69
C THR A 135 16.07 -2.08 12.91
N ASN A 136 17.01 -3.00 13.10
CA ASN A 136 17.10 -3.80 14.32
C ASN A 136 17.79 -2.98 15.40
N ARG A 137 17.02 -2.52 16.40
CA ARG A 137 17.53 -1.78 17.56
C ARG A 137 17.79 -2.67 18.78
N SER A 138 17.58 -3.97 18.64
CA SER A 138 17.84 -4.93 19.71
C SER A 138 19.32 -5.34 19.77
N GLY A 139 19.68 -6.08 20.81
CA GLY A 139 21.04 -6.64 20.98
C GLY A 139 21.25 -8.01 20.34
N TYR A 140 20.28 -8.54 19.58
CA TYR A 140 20.35 -9.86 18.96
C TYR A 140 19.83 -9.83 17.51
N LYS A 141 20.20 -10.83 16.72
CA LYS A 141 19.74 -10.98 15.34
C LYS A 141 18.21 -11.15 15.29
N LYS A 142 17.54 -10.45 14.36
CA LYS A 142 16.10 -10.57 14.13
C LYS A 142 15.81 -11.18 12.75
N ASP A 143 15.01 -12.24 12.74
CA ASP A 143 14.43 -12.85 11.54
C ASP A 143 12.92 -12.57 11.52
N PHE A 144 12.42 -11.99 10.44
CA PHE A 144 11.03 -11.51 10.35
C PHE A 144 10.57 -11.39 8.90
N GLN A 145 9.26 -11.28 8.69
CA GLN A 145 8.67 -11.02 7.38
C GLN A 145 8.09 -9.62 7.28
N LEU A 146 8.24 -8.99 6.11
CA LEU A 146 7.55 -7.77 5.72
C LEU A 146 6.51 -8.09 4.64
N PHE A 147 5.26 -7.72 4.87
CA PHE A 147 4.17 -7.84 3.90
C PHE A 147 3.65 -6.46 3.51
N SER A 148 3.67 -6.12 2.22
CA SER A 148 2.96 -4.92 1.73
C SER A 148 1.53 -5.27 1.35
N TYR A 149 0.61 -4.30 1.40
CA TYR A 149 -0.78 -4.49 0.97
C TYR A 149 -1.40 -3.20 0.44
N VAL A 150 -2.01 -3.29 -0.74
CA VAL A 150 -2.96 -2.29 -1.26
C VAL A 150 -4.20 -3.00 -1.85
N GLU A 151 -5.38 -2.42 -1.66
CA GLU A 151 -6.63 -2.91 -2.27
C GLU A 151 -6.96 -2.07 -3.52
N TRP A 152 -7.09 -2.70 -4.68
CA TRP A 152 -7.39 -2.00 -5.93
C TRP A 152 -8.84 -1.52 -5.97
N CYS A 153 -9.05 -0.30 -6.44
CA CYS A 153 -10.37 0.17 -6.89
C CYS A 153 -10.53 -0.19 -8.37
N LEU A 154 -11.74 -0.54 -8.79
CA LEU A 154 -12.05 -0.83 -10.19
C LEU A 154 -12.27 0.45 -11.01
N TRP A 155 -11.35 1.42 -10.85
CA TRP A 155 -11.28 2.73 -11.52
C TRP A 155 -12.43 3.68 -11.26
N ASN A 156 -13.64 3.35 -11.73
CA ASN A 156 -14.83 4.14 -11.47
C ASN A 156 -15.35 3.80 -10.06
N ALA A 157 -15.08 4.67 -9.09
CA ALA A 157 -15.42 4.44 -7.69
C ALA A 157 -16.93 4.33 -7.41
N ASP A 158 -17.77 4.89 -8.28
CA ASP A 158 -19.23 4.74 -8.17
C ASP A 158 -19.68 3.35 -8.62
N ASP A 159 -19.09 2.83 -9.70
CA ASP A 159 -19.33 1.44 -10.15
C ASP A 159 -18.77 0.44 -9.12
N ASP A 160 -17.53 0.65 -8.68
CA ASP A 160 -16.80 -0.19 -7.71
C ASP A 160 -17.62 -0.49 -6.45
N SER A 161 -18.41 0.48 -5.98
CA SER A 161 -19.18 0.39 -4.75
C SER A 161 -20.64 -0.04 -4.91
N ARG A 162 -21.10 -0.31 -6.14
CA ARG A 162 -22.52 -0.57 -6.43
C ARG A 162 -22.79 -1.72 -7.39
N ASN A 163 -21.97 -1.88 -8.42
CA ASN A 163 -22.29 -2.74 -9.56
C ASN A 163 -21.70 -4.15 -9.45
N PHE A 164 -21.81 -4.75 -8.26
CA PHE A 164 -21.21 -6.05 -7.94
C PHE A 164 -21.64 -7.18 -8.87
N GLN A 165 -22.86 -7.10 -9.41
CA GLN A 165 -23.39 -8.06 -10.38
C GLN A 165 -22.45 -8.24 -11.59
N ARG A 166 -21.84 -7.16 -12.08
CA ARG A 166 -20.88 -7.17 -13.18
C ARG A 166 -19.45 -7.23 -12.67
N ASN A 167 -19.08 -6.31 -11.78
CA ASN A 167 -17.67 -6.02 -11.53
C ASN A 167 -16.95 -7.07 -10.67
N LEU A 168 -17.68 -7.98 -9.99
CA LEU A 168 -17.10 -9.19 -9.41
C LEU A 168 -16.59 -10.20 -10.45
N SER A 169 -16.82 -9.97 -11.74
CA SER A 169 -16.32 -10.84 -12.83
C SER A 169 -15.32 -10.15 -13.75
N THR A 170 -14.83 -8.94 -13.42
CA THR A 170 -13.97 -8.14 -14.31
C THR A 170 -12.54 -7.94 -13.82
N GLY A 171 -12.26 -8.22 -12.53
CA GLY A 171 -10.94 -8.12 -11.94
C GLY A 171 -9.87 -8.89 -12.71
N GLU A 172 -8.85 -8.19 -13.20
CA GLU A 172 -7.73 -8.80 -13.95
C GLU A 172 -6.39 -8.22 -13.52
N VAL A 173 -5.38 -9.10 -13.43
CA VAL A 173 -4.01 -8.74 -13.05
C VAL A 173 -2.96 -9.38 -13.96
N GLU A 174 -1.74 -8.85 -13.93
CA GLU A 174 -0.53 -9.50 -14.44
C GLU A 174 0.57 -9.38 -13.37
N ILE A 175 1.55 -10.29 -13.38
CA ILE A 175 2.69 -10.27 -12.47
C ILE A 175 3.97 -10.41 -13.31
N GLU A 176 4.97 -9.55 -13.06
CA GLU A 176 6.30 -9.62 -13.66
C GLU A 176 7.37 -9.28 -12.61
N GLY A 177 8.18 -10.26 -12.22
CA GLY A 177 9.16 -10.09 -11.16
C GLY A 177 8.47 -9.70 -9.84
N SER A 178 8.85 -8.55 -9.30
CA SER A 178 8.23 -7.97 -8.09
C SER A 178 7.06 -7.03 -8.39
N ALA A 179 6.69 -6.82 -9.66
CA ALA A 179 5.63 -5.90 -10.05
C ALA A 179 4.30 -6.62 -10.26
N ILE A 180 3.27 -6.15 -9.57
CA ILE A 180 1.88 -6.58 -9.72
C ILE A 180 1.10 -5.48 -10.46
N TYR A 181 0.49 -5.84 -11.58
CA TYR A 181 -0.26 -4.93 -12.45
C TYR A 181 -1.76 -5.17 -12.27
N HIS A 182 -2.52 -4.11 -12.00
CA HIS A 182 -3.98 -4.13 -12.03
C HIS A 182 -4.47 -3.59 -13.37
N LYS A 183 -5.10 -4.47 -14.16
CA LYS A 183 -5.49 -4.21 -15.55
C LYS A 183 -6.98 -4.43 -15.83
N THR A 184 -7.82 -4.36 -14.79
CA THR A 184 -9.28 -4.48 -14.94
C THR A 184 -9.80 -3.54 -16.03
N GLU A 185 -10.56 -4.10 -16.98
CA GLU A 185 -11.10 -3.42 -18.17
C GLU A 185 -10.04 -2.85 -19.15
N TYR A 186 -8.77 -3.19 -19.01
CA TYR A 186 -7.73 -2.84 -20.00
C TYR A 186 -7.94 -3.58 -21.32
N ARG A 187 -8.49 -4.80 -21.27
CA ARG A 187 -8.87 -5.58 -22.46
C ARG A 187 -9.90 -4.91 -23.37
N GLU A 188 -10.63 -3.94 -22.83
CA GLU A 188 -11.70 -3.24 -23.54
C GLU A 188 -11.33 -1.78 -23.80
N ARG A 189 -12.04 -0.84 -23.18
CA ARG A 189 -12.01 0.60 -23.47
C ARG A 189 -10.87 1.34 -22.77
N ARG A 190 -10.32 0.80 -21.68
CA ARG A 190 -9.27 1.49 -20.92
C ARG A 190 -7.94 1.33 -21.63
N ASN A 191 -7.19 2.42 -21.74
CA ASN A 191 -5.84 2.44 -22.23
C ASN A 191 -4.82 2.61 -21.08
N HIS A 192 -5.28 2.50 -19.83
CA HIS A 192 -4.50 2.69 -18.61
C HIS A 192 -4.60 1.53 -17.62
N TYR A 193 -3.53 1.32 -16.86
CA TYR A 193 -3.42 0.33 -15.79
C TYR A 193 -2.66 0.91 -14.59
N ALA A 194 -2.72 0.23 -13.46
CA ALA A 194 -1.93 0.55 -12.27
C ALA A 194 -0.93 -0.56 -11.98
N PHE A 195 0.12 -0.24 -11.24
CA PHE A 195 1.12 -1.22 -10.82
C PHE A 195 1.59 -0.93 -9.40
N TYR A 196 1.95 -1.98 -8.66
CA TYR A 196 2.62 -1.89 -7.37
C TYR A 196 3.84 -2.81 -7.40
N SER A 197 4.99 -2.30 -6.99
CA SER A 197 6.24 -3.06 -7.04
C SER A 197 7.15 -2.72 -5.86
N VAL A 198 8.21 -3.52 -5.69
CA VAL A 198 9.30 -3.26 -4.76
C VAL A 198 10.65 -3.51 -5.43
N ASN A 199 11.66 -2.71 -5.09
CA ASN A 199 13.02 -2.79 -5.62
C ASN A 199 13.86 -3.98 -5.10
N ALA A 200 13.21 -5.10 -4.79
CA ALA A 200 13.84 -6.31 -4.29
C ALA A 200 13.09 -7.56 -4.81
N PRO A 201 13.74 -8.73 -4.87
CA PRO A 201 13.04 -9.99 -5.05
C PRO A 201 12.00 -10.20 -3.95
N VAL A 202 10.84 -10.74 -4.32
CA VAL A 202 9.76 -11.10 -3.41
C VAL A 202 9.75 -12.61 -3.22
N ALA A 203 9.52 -13.07 -1.99
CA ALA A 203 9.42 -14.50 -1.68
C ALA A 203 8.11 -15.07 -2.22
N HIS A 204 7.01 -14.37 -1.91
CA HIS A 204 5.66 -14.69 -2.34
C HIS A 204 4.87 -13.42 -2.63
N PHE A 205 3.74 -13.56 -3.30
CA PHE A 205 2.79 -12.47 -3.54
C PHE A 205 1.35 -12.91 -3.31
N ASP A 206 0.44 -11.94 -3.28
CA ASP A 206 -0.99 -12.22 -3.42
C ASP A 206 -1.66 -11.11 -4.22
N THR A 207 -2.59 -11.50 -5.09
CA THR A 207 -3.43 -10.57 -5.84
C THR A 207 -4.92 -10.76 -5.59
N SER A 208 -5.32 -11.81 -4.86
CA SER A 208 -6.70 -12.01 -4.39
C SER A 208 -6.87 -11.55 -2.95
N ARG A 209 -7.82 -10.63 -2.70
CA ARG A 209 -8.10 -10.16 -1.33
C ARG A 209 -8.53 -11.31 -0.41
N ASP A 210 -9.32 -12.24 -0.90
CA ASP A 210 -9.89 -13.31 -0.06
C ASP A 210 -8.85 -14.38 0.28
N ALA A 211 -7.81 -14.54 -0.55
CA ALA A 211 -6.67 -15.38 -0.24
C ALA A 211 -5.78 -14.74 0.85
N PHE A 212 -5.49 -13.44 0.71
CA PHE A 212 -4.68 -12.67 1.65
C PHE A 212 -5.37 -12.46 3.01
N LEU A 213 -6.58 -11.88 3.00
CA LEU A 213 -7.34 -11.58 4.20
C LEU A 213 -7.99 -12.83 4.79
N GLY A 214 -8.58 -13.70 3.96
CA GLY A 214 -9.53 -14.71 4.40
C GLY A 214 -10.97 -14.18 4.40
N VAL A 215 -11.93 -15.02 3.98
CA VAL A 215 -13.34 -14.62 3.75
C VAL A 215 -14.04 -14.04 4.99
N TYR A 216 -13.66 -14.48 6.19
CA TYR A 216 -14.27 -14.05 7.46
C TYR A 216 -13.33 -13.23 8.34
N GLN A 217 -12.27 -12.67 7.76
CA GLN A 217 -11.25 -11.91 8.46
C GLN A 217 -11.16 -10.49 7.89
N GLY A 218 -10.62 -9.59 8.69
CA GLY A 218 -10.38 -8.20 8.33
C GLY A 218 -8.90 -7.91 8.10
N PRO A 219 -8.57 -6.69 7.63
CA PRO A 219 -7.18 -6.25 7.51
C PRO A 219 -6.45 -6.20 8.86
N ASP A 220 -7.16 -6.19 9.99
CA ASP A 220 -6.59 -6.29 11.33
C ASP A 220 -6.00 -7.67 11.66
N ALA A 221 -6.41 -8.71 10.93
CA ALA A 221 -5.93 -10.07 11.15
C ALA A 221 -5.89 -10.87 9.83
N PRO A 222 -5.03 -10.51 8.84
CA PRO A 222 -5.03 -11.18 7.54
C PRO A 222 -4.54 -12.64 7.66
N LYS A 223 -5.31 -13.57 7.09
CA LYS A 223 -5.03 -15.02 7.13
C LYS A 223 -3.60 -15.35 6.69
N ALA A 224 -3.17 -14.81 5.55
CA ALA A 224 -1.87 -15.12 4.97
C ALA A 224 -0.72 -14.55 5.83
N VAL A 225 -0.87 -13.33 6.33
CA VAL A 225 0.10 -12.70 7.24
C VAL A 225 0.21 -13.50 8.53
N LEU A 226 -0.90 -13.90 9.15
CA LEU A 226 -0.89 -14.71 10.37
C LEU A 226 -0.20 -16.07 10.15
N ALA A 227 -0.44 -16.70 9.00
CA ALA A 227 0.23 -17.94 8.60
C ALA A 227 1.73 -17.75 8.31
N GLY A 228 2.17 -16.53 8.01
CA GLY A 228 3.56 -16.20 7.70
C GLY A 228 3.97 -16.43 6.24
N GLU A 229 3.01 -16.75 5.37
CA GLU A 229 3.26 -17.08 3.96
C GLU A 229 2.08 -16.61 3.09
N LEU A 230 2.37 -15.81 2.06
CA LEU A 230 1.40 -15.48 1.02
C LEU A 230 1.17 -16.66 0.08
N THR A 231 0.02 -16.68 -0.60
CA THR A 231 -0.43 -17.89 -1.32
C THR A 231 -0.13 -17.91 -2.82
N ASP A 232 0.61 -16.92 -3.32
CA ASP A 232 0.85 -16.69 -4.76
C ASP A 232 -0.45 -16.64 -5.57
N SER A 233 -1.50 -16.09 -4.97
CA SER A 233 -2.82 -16.05 -5.60
C SER A 233 -2.85 -15.12 -6.81
N VAL A 234 -3.49 -15.59 -7.87
CA VAL A 234 -3.76 -14.81 -9.09
C VAL A 234 -5.26 -14.52 -9.17
N ALA A 235 -5.62 -13.25 -9.06
CA ALA A 235 -7.02 -12.81 -9.09
C ALA A 235 -7.66 -13.04 -10.45
N SER A 236 -8.92 -13.47 -10.41
CA SER A 236 -9.84 -13.51 -11.55
C SER A 236 -11.21 -13.09 -11.05
N GLY A 237 -11.65 -11.88 -11.41
CA GLY A 237 -12.81 -11.24 -10.83
C GLY A 237 -12.58 -10.77 -9.39
N TRP A 238 -13.66 -10.75 -8.61
CA TRP A 238 -13.72 -10.41 -7.19
C TRP A 238 -12.97 -9.12 -6.85
N TYR A 239 -12.03 -9.21 -5.90
CA TYR A 239 -11.36 -8.06 -5.30
C TYR A 239 -9.85 -8.19 -5.52
N PRO A 240 -9.32 -7.62 -6.62
CA PRO A 240 -7.89 -7.54 -6.82
C PRO A 240 -7.20 -6.74 -5.70
N ILE A 241 -6.04 -7.21 -5.27
CA ILE A 241 -5.08 -6.52 -4.40
C ILE A 241 -3.68 -6.58 -5.01
N ALA A 242 -2.72 -5.92 -4.38
CA ALA A 242 -1.31 -6.22 -4.57
C ALA A 242 -0.62 -6.34 -3.22
N ALA A 243 -0.10 -7.53 -2.94
CA ALA A 243 0.67 -7.84 -1.75
C ALA A 243 1.96 -8.55 -2.12
N HIS A 244 3.03 -8.21 -1.40
CA HIS A 244 4.36 -8.77 -1.57
C HIS A 244 4.83 -9.25 -0.21
N GLN A 245 5.59 -10.35 -0.17
CA GLN A 245 6.30 -10.83 1.01
C GLN A 245 7.80 -10.74 0.81
N LEU A 246 8.50 -10.20 1.80
CA LEU A 246 9.95 -10.22 1.89
C LEU A 246 10.35 -10.89 3.21
N ASP A 247 11.16 -11.93 3.12
CA ASP A 247 11.74 -12.60 4.28
C ASP A 247 13.10 -11.96 4.61
N LEU A 248 13.26 -11.49 5.84
CA LEU A 248 14.34 -10.60 6.22
C LEU A 248 15.05 -11.09 7.47
N SER A 249 16.34 -10.77 7.52
CA SER A 249 17.25 -11.01 8.62
C SER A 249 18.06 -9.74 8.82
N LEU A 250 18.12 -9.22 10.04
CA LEU A 250 18.94 -8.06 10.41
C LEU A 250 19.79 -8.35 11.63
N GLU A 251 21.09 -8.10 11.52
CA GLU A 251 22.02 -8.11 12.66
C GLU A 251 21.75 -6.94 13.61
N PRO A 252 22.23 -6.97 14.87
CA PRO A 252 22.09 -5.85 15.81
C PRO A 252 22.59 -4.53 15.21
N GLY A 253 21.73 -3.51 15.20
CA GLY A 253 22.03 -2.19 14.64
C GLY A 253 21.93 -2.10 13.10
N GLU A 254 21.68 -3.20 12.40
CA GLU A 254 21.55 -3.20 10.94
C GLU A 254 20.24 -2.52 10.50
N SER A 255 20.33 -1.76 9.41
CA SER A 255 19.18 -1.19 8.72
C SER A 255 19.11 -1.65 7.28
N LYS A 256 17.91 -1.97 6.79
CA LYS A 256 17.64 -2.25 5.37
C LYS A 256 16.52 -1.38 4.85
N THR A 257 16.65 -0.89 3.62
CA THR A 257 15.70 0.03 2.99
C THR A 257 15.12 -0.59 1.72
N PHE A 258 13.81 -0.46 1.55
CA PHE A 258 13.05 -0.87 0.37
C PHE A 258 12.29 0.32 -0.20
N ILE A 259 12.21 0.38 -1.52
CA ILE A 259 11.42 1.36 -2.26
C ILE A 259 10.27 0.62 -2.92
N PHE A 260 9.05 0.96 -2.51
CA PHE A 260 7.84 0.52 -3.18
C PHE A 260 7.30 1.65 -4.07
N VAL A 261 6.82 1.28 -5.25
CA VAL A 261 6.27 2.21 -6.23
C VAL A 261 4.85 1.79 -6.59
N LEU A 262 3.88 2.65 -6.30
CA LEU A 262 2.48 2.50 -6.68
C LEU A 262 2.16 3.52 -7.79
N GLY A 263 2.02 3.06 -9.03
CA GLY A 263 1.96 3.94 -10.19
C GLY A 263 0.73 3.78 -11.06
N TYR A 264 0.53 4.78 -11.91
CA TYR A 264 -0.43 4.81 -13.01
C TYR A 264 0.34 4.87 -14.33
N ALA A 265 -0.08 4.06 -15.30
CA ALA A 265 0.46 4.09 -16.65
C ALA A 265 -0.67 4.09 -17.67
N GLU A 266 -0.48 4.83 -18.76
CA GLU A 266 -1.45 4.96 -19.85
C GLU A 266 -0.73 4.84 -21.19
N ASN A 267 -1.15 3.90 -22.03
CA ASN A 267 -0.58 3.70 -23.35
C ASN A 267 -1.45 4.34 -24.43
N PRO A 268 -0.87 4.75 -25.57
CA PRO A 268 -1.63 4.97 -26.80
C PRO A 268 -2.45 3.73 -27.17
N GLN A 269 -3.59 3.92 -27.83
CA GLN A 269 -4.53 2.83 -28.16
C GLN A 269 -3.88 1.74 -29.03
N GLU A 270 -3.02 2.16 -29.95
CA GLU A 270 -2.25 1.36 -30.89
C GLU A 270 -1.09 0.60 -30.23
N GLU A 271 -0.65 1.03 -29.04
CA GLU A 271 0.46 0.43 -28.29
C GLU A 271 -0.01 -0.28 -27.02
N LYS A 272 -1.30 -0.60 -26.90
CA LYS A 272 -1.84 -1.21 -25.67
C LYS A 272 -1.19 -2.56 -25.32
N TRP A 273 -0.79 -3.33 -26.32
CA TRP A 273 -0.42 -4.74 -26.15
C TRP A 273 1.01 -5.02 -26.62
N GLU A 274 1.81 -5.71 -25.81
CA GLU A 274 3.10 -6.26 -26.26
C GLU A 274 2.94 -7.67 -26.88
N ALA A 275 1.90 -8.40 -26.46
CA ALA A 275 1.43 -9.66 -27.04
C ALA A 275 -0.09 -9.80 -26.82
N PRO A 276 -0.79 -10.76 -27.46
CA PRO A 276 -2.22 -10.94 -27.25
C PRO A 276 -2.60 -11.08 -25.76
N ASN A 277 -3.44 -10.16 -25.26
CA ASN A 277 -3.86 -10.04 -23.85
C ASN A 277 -2.75 -9.75 -22.82
N VAL A 278 -1.55 -9.39 -23.26
CA VAL A 278 -0.43 -8.97 -22.38
C VAL A 278 -0.21 -7.48 -22.53
N ILE A 279 -0.41 -6.72 -21.45
CA ILE A 279 -0.31 -5.25 -21.49
C ILE A 279 1.11 -4.82 -21.88
N ASN A 280 1.23 -3.73 -22.63
CA ASN A 280 2.53 -3.08 -22.85
C ASN A 280 2.98 -2.38 -21.55
N LYS A 281 4.04 -2.92 -20.94
CA LYS A 281 4.57 -2.47 -19.64
C LYS A 281 5.65 -1.40 -19.75
N THR A 282 6.00 -0.94 -20.95
CA THR A 282 7.14 -0.04 -21.19
C THR A 282 7.13 1.20 -20.30
N LYS A 283 5.96 1.85 -20.13
CA LYS A 283 5.84 3.03 -19.28
C LYS A 283 6.01 2.73 -17.79
N ALA A 284 5.47 1.61 -17.32
CA ALA A 284 5.67 1.18 -15.94
C ALA A 284 7.15 0.82 -15.69
N ARG A 285 7.77 0.02 -16.57
CA ARG A 285 9.20 -0.35 -16.47
C ARG A 285 10.14 0.87 -16.47
N LYS A 286 9.75 2.00 -17.06
CA LYS A 286 10.54 3.25 -17.01
C LYS A 286 10.48 3.94 -15.63
N LEU A 287 9.41 3.72 -14.87
CA LEU A 287 9.19 4.29 -13.53
C LEU A 287 9.77 3.42 -12.40
N LEU A 288 10.12 2.16 -12.69
CA LEU A 288 10.66 1.17 -11.75
C LEU A 288 12.19 1.09 -11.88
#